data_AF-A0A397VZR1-F1
#
_entry.id   AF-A0A397VZR1-F1
#
_cell.length_a   1.000
_cell.length_b   1.000
_cell.length_c   1.000
_cell.angle_alpha   90.00
_cell.angle_beta   90.00
_cell.angle_gamma   90.00
#
_symmetry.space_group_name_H-M   'P 1'
#
loop_
_entity.id
_entity.type
_entity.pdbx_description
1 polymer ?
#
loop_
_entity_poly.entity_id
_entity_poly.type
_entity_poly.pdbx_seq_one_letter_code
_entity_poly.pdbx_strand_id
1 'polypeptide(L)'
;MEESEIWDKAILWGKTKVPDLPSNLEKYFQAPDSDISITSLILPPQHAVEILSWINRRSTIYNTEIPYEFKLLLRGGRDGFSPETFHRLCDNIPGTIVVFKGQWHK
;
A
#
# COMPACT_ATOMS: atom_id res chain seq x y z
N MET A 1 -1.93 4.96 20.30
CA MET A 1 -2.68 4.98 19.04
C MET A 1 -2.27 3.69 18.38
N GLU A 2 -3.19 2.75 18.28
CA GLU A 2 -2.88 1.43 17.74
C GLU A 2 -2.74 1.51 16.22
N GLU A 3 -2.02 0.55 15.62
CA GLU A 3 -1.81 0.49 14.17
C GLU A 3 -3.14 0.48 13.40
N SER A 4 -4.14 -0.24 13.92
CA SER A 4 -5.53 -0.23 13.43
C SER A 4 -6.12 1.19 13.37
N GLU A 5 -5.90 2.00 14.41
CA GLU A 5 -6.41 3.37 14.51
C GLU A 5 -5.72 4.33 13.50
N ILE A 6 -4.46 4.05 13.14
CA ILE A 6 -3.73 4.82 12.11
C ILE A 6 -4.23 4.43 10.72
N TRP A 7 -4.43 3.13 10.47
CA TRP A 7 -5.02 2.63 9.23
C TRP A 7 -6.44 3.15 9.04
N ASP A 8 -7.25 3.20 10.09
CA ASP A 8 -8.60 3.79 10.04
C ASP A 8 -8.57 5.25 9.62
N LYS A 9 -7.58 6.03 10.09
CA LYS A 9 -7.41 7.44 9.70
C LYS A 9 -6.92 7.60 8.27
N ALA A 10 -6.01 6.74 7.81
CA ALA A 10 -5.54 6.74 6.43
C ALA A 10 -6.65 6.33 5.45
N ILE A 11 -7.45 5.31 5.80
CA ILE A 11 -8.64 4.88 5.06
C ILE A 11 -9.68 5.98 5.04
N LEU A 12 -9.95 6.64 6.18
CA LEU A 12 -10.88 7.76 6.26
C LEU A 12 -10.43 8.90 5.35
N TRP A 13 -9.14 9.24 5.35
CA TRP A 13 -8.57 10.23 4.45
C TRP A 13 -8.72 9.81 2.98
N GLY A 14 -8.44 8.55 2.64
CA GLY A 14 -8.66 7.99 1.29
C GLY A 14 -10.11 8.10 0.84
N LYS A 15 -11.06 7.74 1.71
CA LYS A 15 -12.52 7.90 1.50
C LYS A 15 -12.92 9.37 1.27
N THR A 16 -12.29 10.33 1.98
CA THR A 16 -12.57 11.75 1.73
C THR A 16 -12.11 12.22 0.35
N LYS A 17 -11.17 11.52 -0.27
CA LYS A 17 -10.66 11.83 -1.62
C LYS A 17 -11.39 11.05 -2.72
N VAL A 18 -12.06 9.95 -2.39
CA VAL A 18 -12.82 9.10 -3.31
C VAL A 18 -14.21 8.82 -2.71
N PRO A 19 -15.21 9.68 -2.95
CA PRO A 19 -16.51 9.60 -2.28
C PRO A 19 -17.34 8.35 -2.63
N ASP A 20 -17.04 7.70 -3.76
CA ASP A 20 -17.75 6.50 -4.23
C ASP A 20 -17.11 5.17 -3.76
N LEU A 21 -16.14 5.23 -2.84
CA LEU A 21 -15.46 4.03 -2.34
C LEU A 21 -16.46 3.14 -1.56
N PRO A 22 -16.63 1.86 -1.92
CA PRO A 22 -17.60 0.99 -1.25
C PRO A 22 -17.27 0.78 0.23
N SER A 23 -18.31 0.71 1.07
CA SER A 23 -18.20 0.65 2.53
C SER A 23 -17.80 -0.72 3.09
N ASN A 24 -17.99 -1.80 2.31
CA ASN A 24 -17.68 -3.18 2.69
C ASN A 24 -16.66 -3.76 1.71
N LEU A 25 -15.39 -3.72 2.11
CA LEU A 25 -14.28 -4.17 1.29
C LEU A 25 -14.10 -5.69 1.33
N GLU A 26 -14.51 -6.35 2.43
CA GLU A 26 -14.49 -7.81 2.64
C GLU A 26 -15.09 -8.59 1.47
N LYS A 27 -16.17 -8.06 0.88
CA LYS A 27 -16.88 -8.68 -0.25
C LYS A 27 -16.09 -8.69 -1.56
N TYR A 28 -15.13 -7.78 -1.75
CA TYR A 28 -14.31 -7.71 -2.97
C TYR A 28 -13.03 -8.56 -2.86
N PHE A 29 -12.81 -9.19 -1.70
CA PHE A 29 -11.62 -10.01 -1.42
C PHE A 29 -11.83 -11.51 -1.64
N GLN A 30 -13.02 -11.95 -2.11
CA GLN A 30 -13.18 -13.33 -2.60
C GLN A 30 -12.57 -13.47 -3.99
N ALA A 31 -11.25 -13.72 -3.95
CA ALA A 31 -10.35 -14.22 -4.97
C ALA A 31 -10.25 -13.43 -6.28
N PRO A 32 -9.12 -12.72 -6.48
CA PRO A 32 -8.35 -12.92 -7.67
C PRO A 32 -7.33 -14.04 -7.42
N ASP A 33 -7.32 -15.03 -8.30
CA ASP A 33 -6.25 -16.02 -8.52
C ASP A 33 -4.92 -15.35 -8.97
N SER A 34 -4.75 -14.06 -8.66
CA SER A 34 -3.59 -13.26 -9.02
C SER A 34 -2.56 -13.42 -7.92
N ASP A 35 -1.46 -14.05 -8.29
CA ASP A 35 -0.24 -14.27 -7.52
C ASP A 35 0.42 -12.93 -7.14
N ILE A 36 -0.26 -12.12 -6.32
CA ILE A 36 0.26 -10.88 -5.76
C ILE A 36 1.27 -11.30 -4.69
N SER A 37 2.47 -11.68 -5.16
CA SER A 37 3.62 -12.05 -4.33
C SER A 37 4.24 -10.80 -3.71
N ILE A 38 3.45 -10.03 -2.97
CA ILE A 38 3.95 -8.98 -2.10
C ILE A 38 4.43 -9.70 -0.84
N THR A 39 5.64 -10.26 -0.91
CA THR A 39 6.34 -10.88 0.23
C THR A 39 6.87 -9.83 1.22
N SER A 40 6.12 -8.75 1.42
CA SER A 40 6.46 -7.68 2.36
C SER A 40 5.56 -7.79 3.59
N LEU A 41 6.16 -8.18 4.73
CA LEU A 41 5.51 -8.14 6.06
C LEU A 41 4.86 -6.79 6.40
N ILE A 42 5.22 -5.71 5.69
CA ILE A 42 4.77 -4.34 5.96
C ILE A 42 3.51 -3.99 5.16
N LEU A 43 3.27 -4.63 4.01
CA LEU A 43 2.14 -4.32 3.14
C LEU A 43 1.41 -5.61 2.76
N PRO A 44 0.35 -5.98 3.49
CA PRO A 44 -0.53 -7.06 3.08
C PRO A 44 -1.07 -6.81 1.66
N PRO A 45 -1.31 -7.86 0.86
CA PRO A 45 -1.85 -7.71 -0.49
C PRO A 45 -3.08 -6.80 -0.55
N GLN A 46 -3.96 -6.83 0.46
CA GLN A 46 -5.16 -5.99 0.54
C GLN A 46 -4.85 -4.49 0.49
N HIS A 47 -3.86 -4.03 1.27
CA HIS A 47 -3.46 -2.62 1.27
C HIS A 47 -2.82 -2.21 -0.07
N ALA A 48 -2.14 -3.13 -0.74
CA ALA A 48 -1.57 -2.86 -2.06
C ALA A 48 -2.66 -2.62 -3.11
N VAL A 49 -3.71 -3.45 -3.12
CA VAL A 49 -4.88 -3.31 -4.00
C VAL A 49 -5.60 -1.98 -3.76
N GLU A 50 -5.71 -1.55 -2.50
CA GLU A 50 -6.30 -0.27 -2.15
C GLU A 50 -5.45 0.91 -2.64
N ILE A 51 -4.14 0.89 -2.40
CA ILE A 51 -3.20 1.91 -2.90
C ILE A 51 -3.27 2.02 -4.42
N LEU A 52 -3.35 0.89 -5.14
CA LEU A 52 -3.52 0.89 -6.59
C LEU A 52 -4.82 1.54 -7.02
N SER A 53 -5.91 1.29 -6.30
CA SER A 53 -7.21 1.88 -6.59
C SER A 53 -7.13 3.41 -6.47
N TRP A 54 -6.40 3.92 -5.47
CA TRP A 54 -6.14 5.36 -5.31
C TRP A 54 -5.27 5.94 -6.44
N ILE A 55 -4.17 5.28 -6.79
CA ILE A 55 -3.26 5.71 -7.87
C ILE A 55 -4.01 5.83 -9.19
N ASN A 56 -4.87 4.85 -9.50
CA ASN A 56 -5.65 4.81 -10.73
C ASN A 56 -6.98 5.60 -10.63
N ARG A 57 -7.23 6.29 -9.51
CA ARG A 57 -8.46 7.06 -9.25
C ARG A 57 -9.73 6.26 -9.50
N ARG A 58 -9.73 4.98 -9.14
CA ARG A 58 -10.90 4.12 -9.26
C ARG A 58 -11.82 4.32 -8.06
N SER A 59 -13.12 4.32 -8.32
CA SER A 59 -14.15 4.24 -7.29
C SER A 59 -14.32 2.82 -6.74
N THR A 60 -13.88 1.80 -7.49
CA THR A 60 -13.96 0.40 -7.12
C THR A 60 -12.58 -0.22 -6.95
N ILE A 61 -12.48 -1.16 -6.00
CA ILE A 61 -11.24 -1.90 -5.73
C ILE A 61 -11.00 -2.95 -6.83
N TYR A 62 -9.73 -3.18 -7.18
CA TYR A 62 -9.34 -4.26 -8.08
C TYR A 62 -9.80 -5.63 -7.54
N ASN A 63 -10.52 -6.39 -8.37
CA ASN A 63 -11.13 -7.67 -8.03
C ASN A 63 -10.65 -8.84 -8.90
N THR A 64 -9.87 -8.58 -9.95
CA THR A 64 -9.41 -9.61 -10.91
C THR A 64 -7.94 -9.44 -11.28
N GLU A 65 -7.63 -8.43 -12.09
CA GLU A 65 -6.32 -8.27 -12.71
C GLU A 65 -5.72 -6.91 -12.37
N ILE A 66 -4.59 -6.96 -11.67
CA ILE A 66 -3.77 -5.80 -11.37
C ILE A 66 -2.75 -5.65 -12.51
N PRO A 67 -2.75 -4.53 -13.26
CA PRO A 67 -1.85 -4.34 -14.40
C PRO A 67 -0.43 -3.91 -13.99
N TYR A 68 -0.09 -4.07 -12.70
CA TYR A 68 1.15 -3.58 -12.11
C TYR A 68 1.83 -4.70 -11.32
N GLU A 69 3.15 -4.80 -11.48
CA GLU A 69 3.98 -5.64 -10.64
C GLU A 69 4.66 -4.77 -9.58
N PHE A 70 4.57 -5.17 -8.32
CA PHE A 70 5.28 -4.49 -7.23
C PHE A 70 6.65 -5.09 -7.01
N LYS A 71 7.69 -4.27 -7.19
CA LYS A 71 9.07 -4.64 -6.87
C LYS A 71 9.55 -3.94 -5.61
N LEU A 72 9.97 -4.73 -4.61
CA LEU A 72 10.58 -4.18 -3.40
C LEU A 72 11.97 -3.63 -3.71
N LEU A 73 12.13 -2.30 -3.67
CA LEU A 73 13.41 -1.61 -3.84
C LEU A 73 14.19 -1.54 -2.52
N LEU A 74 13.52 -1.10 -1.45
CA LEU A 74 14.13 -0.82 -0.15
C LEU A 74 13.23 -1.30 0.99
N ARG A 75 13.83 -1.94 2.00
CA ARG A 75 13.18 -2.24 3.29
C ARG A 75 14.11 -1.83 4.43
N GLY A 76 13.72 -0.85 5.24
CA GLY A 76 14.58 -0.30 6.29
C GLY A 76 15.14 -1.33 7.28
N GLY A 77 14.36 -2.36 7.64
CA GLY A 77 14.84 -3.46 8.49
C GLY A 77 15.85 -4.41 7.83
N ARG A 78 15.98 -4.40 6.49
CA ARG A 78 16.97 -5.20 5.73
C ARG A 78 18.15 -4.36 5.27
N ASP A 79 17.87 -3.17 4.75
CA ASP A 79 18.82 -2.35 4.00
C ASP A 79 19.33 -1.14 4.82
N GLY A 80 18.71 -0.88 5.97
CA GLY A 80 18.98 0.30 6.81
C GLY A 80 18.10 1.51 6.45
N PHE A 81 18.10 2.52 7.33
CA PHE A 81 17.26 3.71 7.24
C PHE A 81 18.05 4.98 6.85
N SER A 82 19.27 4.86 6.33
CA SER A 82 20.07 6.04 5.97
C SER A 82 19.57 6.70 4.68
N PRO A 83 19.61 8.04 4.58
CA PRO A 83 19.32 8.76 3.33
C PRO A 83 20.20 8.28 2.17
N GLU A 84 21.47 7.97 2.44
CA GLU A 84 22.41 7.44 1.45
C GLU A 84 21.92 6.12 0.84
N THR A 85 21.42 5.19 1.66
CA THR A 85 20.85 3.94 1.16
C THR A 85 19.60 4.19 0.33
N PHE A 86 18.75 5.14 0.72
CA PHE A 86 17.56 5.51 -0.05
C PHE A 86 17.95 6.04 -1.43
N HIS A 87 18.85 7.03 -1.50
CA HIS A 87 19.30 7.60 -2.76
C HIS A 87 19.95 6.56 -3.68
N ARG A 88 20.79 5.70 -3.12
CA ARG A 88 21.46 4.62 -3.87
C ARG A 88 20.49 3.60 -4.48
N LEU A 89 19.35 3.33 -3.84
CA LEU A 89 18.42 2.26 -4.26
C LEU A 89 17.17 2.77 -4.97
N CYS A 90 16.77 4.03 -4.78
CA CYS A 90 15.48 4.55 -5.22
C CYS A 90 15.58 5.73 -6.20
N ASP A 91 16.72 6.42 -6.29
CA ASP A 91 16.83 7.61 -7.16
C ASP A 91 16.57 7.26 -8.63
N ASN A 92 15.87 8.15 -9.33
CA ASN A 92 15.51 8.04 -10.74
C ASN A 92 14.63 6.82 -11.10
N ILE A 93 13.97 6.20 -10.11
CA ILE A 93 12.98 5.13 -10.36
C ILE A 93 11.57 5.75 -10.37
N PRO A 94 10.93 5.89 -11.54
CA PRO A 94 9.59 6.47 -11.63
C PRO A 94 8.54 5.53 -11.02
N GLY A 95 7.43 6.10 -10.56
CA GLY A 95 6.34 5.30 -9.97
C GLY A 95 6.69 4.66 -8.62
N THR A 96 7.72 5.17 -7.94
CA THR A 96 8.12 4.69 -6.61
C THR A 96 7.09 5.10 -5.54
N ILE A 97 6.65 4.13 -4.75
CA ILE A 97 5.77 4.32 -3.59
C ILE A 97 6.58 4.08 -2.33
N VAL A 98 6.52 5.02 -1.38
CA VAL A 98 7.21 4.90 -0.09
C VAL A 98 6.17 4.68 1.01
N VAL A 99 6.33 3.58 1.75
CA VAL A 99 5.48 3.22 2.90
C VAL A 99 6.33 3.25 4.17
N PHE A 100 5.89 4.02 5.15
CA PHE A 100 6.53 4.13 6.46
C PHE A 100 5.61 3.59 7.54
N LYS A 101 6.12 2.68 8.37
CA LYS A 101 5.47 2.24 9.61
C LYS A 101 6.18 2.90 10.79
N GLY A 102 5.50 3.83 11.44
CA GLY A 102 5.96 4.46 12.66
C GLY A 102 5.48 3.73 13.91
N GLN A 103 6.31 3.69 14.94
CA GLN A 103 5.91 3.32 16.29
C GLN A 103 5.94 4.58 17.15
N TRP A 104 4.80 4.92 17.74
CA TRP A 104 4.67 6.08 18.63
C TRP A 104 4.66 5.57 20.07
N HIS A 105 5.62 6.00 20.88
CA HIS A 105 5.55 5.81 22.32
C HIS A 105 4.74 6.96 22.92
N LYS A 106 3.66 6.60 23.63
CA LYS A 106 2.86 7.52 24.43
C LYS A 106 3.58 7.85 25.73
#